data_AF-A0A317LQN3-F1
#
_entry.id   AF-A0A317LQN3-F1
#
_cell.length_a   1.000
_cell.length_b   1.000
_cell.length_c   1.000
_cell.angle_alpha   90.00
_cell.angle_beta   90.00
_cell.angle_gamma   90.00
#
_symmetry.space_group_name_H-M   'P 1'
#
loop_
_entity.id
_entity.type
_entity.pdbx_description
1 polymer ?
#
loop_
_entity_poly.entity_id
_entity_poly.type
_entity_poly.pdbx_seq_one_letter_code
_entity_poly.pdbx_strand_id
1 'polypeptide(L)'
;MKIKVTVCELSNDRNQFAKDWQQLRGYLANNKTDLLLLPEMPFYTWFVNNKQVSEKIQKRSVQEHQLWIKEVEKLEVKYVIYSAPELAGRKFYNTAYIFQKGKGHQRIHTKALFPEEPHLKIPSLRKGECRYIIMPKSYRKVIY
;
A
#
# COMPACT_ATOMS: atom_id res chain seq x y z
N MET A 1 -2.35 26.80 4.50
CA MET A 1 -2.03 25.62 5.34
C MET A 1 -0.93 24.83 4.64
N LYS A 2 0.16 24.45 5.33
CA LYS A 2 1.27 23.67 4.75
C LYS A 2 1.12 22.21 5.22
N ILE A 3 1.18 21.25 4.30
CA ILE A 3 1.15 19.81 4.59
C ILE A 3 2.53 19.24 4.27
N LYS A 4 3.13 18.48 5.19
CA LYS A 4 4.36 17.72 4.91
C LYS A 4 4.00 16.28 4.58
N VAL A 5 4.32 15.88 3.36
CA VAL A 5 4.14 14.52 2.86
C VAL A 5 5.50 13.81 2.84
N THR A 6 5.55 12.61 3.39
CA THR A 6 6.70 11.70 3.30
C THR A 6 6.34 10.57 2.36
N VAL A 7 7.16 10.35 1.34
CA VAL A 7 7.05 9.23 0.39
C VAL A 7 8.32 8.40 0.56
N CYS A 8 8.18 7.08 0.65
CA CYS A 8 9.33 6.19 0.80
C CYS A 8 9.30 5.05 -0.21
N GLU A 9 10.49 4.56 -0.52
CA GLU A 9 10.70 3.27 -1.15
C GLU A 9 11.10 2.28 -0.04
N LEU A 10 10.58 1.06 -0.13
CA LEU A 10 10.87 -0.02 0.82
C LEU A 10 11.34 -1.23 0.02
N SER A 11 12.38 -1.90 0.50
CA SER A 11 12.91 -3.07 -0.18
C SER A 11 11.90 -4.21 -0.26
N ASN A 12 11.93 -4.92 -1.39
CA ASN A 12 11.14 -6.13 -1.60
C ASN A 12 11.75 -7.36 -0.89
N ASP A 13 13.04 -7.31 -0.56
CA ASP A 13 13.70 -8.32 0.26
C ASP A 13 13.22 -8.19 1.72
N ARG A 14 12.78 -9.29 2.34
CA ARG A 14 12.13 -9.22 3.67
C ARG A 14 13.10 -8.85 4.79
N ASN A 15 14.37 -9.20 4.68
CA ASN A 15 15.38 -8.84 5.68
C ASN A 15 15.71 -7.36 5.58
N GLN A 16 15.88 -6.85 4.37
CA GLN A 16 16.11 -5.43 4.14
C GLN A 16 14.87 -4.59 4.44
N PHE A 17 13.66 -5.07 4.11
CA PHE A 17 12.40 -4.43 4.46
C PHE A 17 12.29 -4.11 5.96
N ALA A 18 12.69 -5.06 6.82
CA ALA A 18 12.66 -4.84 8.27
C ALA A 18 13.58 -3.69 8.70
N LYS A 19 14.77 -3.59 8.08
CA LYS A 19 15.71 -2.48 8.32
C LYS A 19 15.17 -1.16 7.80
N ASP A 20 14.58 -1.16 6.60
CA ASP A 20 13.99 0.04 5.99
C ASP A 20 12.80 0.53 6.83
N TRP A 21 11.98 -0.39 7.34
CA TRP A 21 10.88 -0.09 8.24
C TRP A 21 11.36 0.55 9.54
N GLN A 22 12.41 0.02 10.16
CA GLN A 22 13.00 0.60 11.36
C GLN A 22 13.56 2.01 11.09
N GLN A 23 14.25 2.21 9.97
CA GLN A 23 14.75 3.53 9.57
C GLN A 23 13.62 4.51 9.32
N LEU A 24 12.55 4.08 8.63
CA LEU A 24 11.35 4.90 8.42
C LEU A 24 10.73 5.32 9.75
N ARG A 25 10.59 4.40 10.71
CA ARG A 25 10.08 4.74 12.05
C ARG A 25 10.97 5.78 12.75
N GLY A 26 12.29 5.61 12.70
CA GLY A 26 13.24 6.58 13.22
C GLY A 26 13.13 7.95 12.54
N TYR A 27 12.97 7.97 11.21
CA TYR A 27 12.75 9.20 10.47
C TYR A 27 11.48 9.91 10.91
N LEU A 28 10.35 9.19 10.99
CA LEU A 28 9.05 9.74 11.34
C LEU A 28 9.01 10.28 12.79
N ALA A 29 9.71 9.65 13.73
CA ALA A 29 9.82 10.15 15.09
C ALA A 29 10.56 11.50 15.18
N ASN A 30 11.55 11.71 14.32
CA ASN A 30 12.38 12.93 14.31
C ASN A 30 11.86 14.01 13.34
N ASN A 31 10.87 13.68 12.50
CA ASN A 31 10.39 14.56 11.45
C ASN A 31 8.86 14.65 11.46
N LYS A 32 8.33 15.85 11.72
CA LYS A 32 6.89 16.11 11.64
C LYS A 32 6.34 15.78 10.25
N THR A 33 5.67 14.64 10.12
CA THR A 33 5.02 14.16 8.89
C THR A 33 3.51 14.21 9.09
N ASP A 34 2.79 14.89 8.19
CA ASP A 34 1.32 14.92 8.23
C ASP A 34 0.72 13.70 7.51
N LEU A 35 1.35 13.29 6.41
CA LEU A 35 0.93 12.15 5.60
C LEU A 35 2.13 11.30 5.18
N LEU A 36 2.04 10.00 5.40
CA LEU A 36 2.97 9.00 4.89
C LEU A 36 2.33 8.25 3.72
N LEU A 37 3.03 8.13 2.60
CA LEU A 37 2.65 7.31 1.47
C LEU A 37 3.62 6.14 1.33
N LEU A 38 3.10 4.92 1.50
CA LEU A 38 3.85 3.68 1.33
C LEU A 38 3.76 3.15 -0.12
N PRO A 39 4.74 2.31 -0.53
CA PRO A 39 4.68 1.60 -1.81
C PRO A 39 3.44 0.71 -1.98
N GLU A 40 3.23 0.22 -3.21
CA GLU A 40 2.18 -0.76 -3.53
C GLU A 40 2.44 -2.09 -2.80
N MET A 41 1.46 -2.55 -2.00
CA MET A 41 1.50 -3.83 -1.27
C MET A 41 2.85 -4.12 -0.57
N PRO A 42 3.30 -3.22 0.32
CA PRO A 42 4.67 -3.21 0.82
C PRO A 42 4.97 -4.36 1.80
N PHE A 43 3.94 -5.02 2.33
CA PHE A 43 4.06 -5.96 3.44
C PHE A 43 4.22 -7.42 3.02
N TYR A 44 4.40 -7.67 1.72
CA TYR A 44 4.67 -9.00 1.21
C TYR A 44 5.63 -8.95 0.02
N THR A 45 6.44 -10.00 -0.14
CA THR A 45 7.37 -10.07 -1.28
C THR A 45 6.59 -10.08 -2.60
N TRP A 46 7.00 -9.20 -3.50
CA TRP A 46 6.40 -8.99 -4.80
C TRP A 46 6.45 -10.26 -5.64
N PHE A 47 5.26 -10.71 -6.04
CA PHE A 47 5.05 -11.96 -6.76
C PHE A 47 4.66 -11.74 -8.23
N VAL A 48 4.85 -10.54 -8.78
CA VAL A 48 4.53 -10.19 -10.18
C VAL A 48 5.26 -11.11 -11.17
N ASN A 49 6.46 -11.58 -10.85
CA ASN A 49 7.23 -12.48 -11.72
C ASN A 49 6.69 -13.92 -11.78
N ASN A 50 5.70 -14.27 -10.94
CA ASN A 50 5.07 -15.58 -10.97
C ASN A 50 3.94 -15.60 -12.01
N LYS A 51 4.11 -16.38 -13.08
CA LYS A 51 3.12 -16.57 -14.15
C LYS A 51 1.73 -16.96 -13.64
N GLN A 52 1.65 -17.61 -12.48
CA GLN A 52 0.40 -17.87 -11.77
C GLN A 52 0.59 -17.64 -10.27
N VAL A 53 -0.22 -16.73 -9.71
CA VAL A 53 -0.29 -16.53 -8.26
C VAL A 53 -1.29 -17.53 -7.69
N SER A 54 -0.79 -18.61 -7.11
CA SER A 54 -1.63 -19.65 -6.49
C SER A 54 -2.48 -19.08 -5.35
N GLU A 55 -3.61 -19.73 -5.05
CA GLU A 55 -4.47 -19.36 -3.92
C GLU A 55 -3.70 -19.30 -2.59
N LYS A 56 -2.69 -20.18 -2.44
CA LYS A 56 -1.80 -20.19 -1.27
C LYS A 56 -1.01 -18.88 -1.15
N ILE A 57 -0.47 -18.36 -2.26
CA ILE A 57 0.25 -17.07 -2.27
C ILE A 57 -0.73 -15.91 -2.00
N GLN A 58 -1.93 -15.95 -2.57
CA GLN A 58 -2.96 -14.93 -2.33
C GLN A 58 -3.33 -14.87 -0.84
N LYS A 59 -3.69 -16.00 -0.23
CA LYS A 59 -4.02 -16.07 1.20
C LYS A 59 -2.86 -15.63 2.09
N ARG A 60 -1.64 -16.09 1.79
CA ARG A 60 -0.46 -15.69 2.56
C ARG A 60 -0.18 -14.20 2.46
N SER A 61 -0.27 -13.61 1.26
CA SER A 61 -0.05 -12.18 1.10
C SER A 61 -1.06 -11.33 1.87
N VAL A 62 -2.34 -11.73 1.92
CA VAL A 62 -3.37 -11.09 2.76
C VAL A 62 -3.02 -11.21 4.24
N GLN A 63 -2.66 -12.41 4.71
CA GLN A 63 -2.31 -12.65 6.11
C GLN A 63 -1.11 -11.82 6.57
N GLU A 64 -0.05 -11.76 5.76
CA GLU A 64 1.14 -10.98 6.07
C GLU A 64 0.82 -9.48 6.13
N HIS A 65 -0.01 -8.96 5.21
CA HIS A 65 -0.47 -7.57 5.29
C HIS A 65 -1.27 -7.30 6.56
N GLN A 66 -2.14 -8.21 7.00
CA GLN A 66 -2.88 -8.04 8.26
C GLN A 66 -1.98 -7.94 9.49
N LEU A 67 -0.84 -8.64 9.51
CA LEU A 67 0.14 -8.53 10.60
C LEU A 67 0.80 -7.14 10.60
N TRP A 68 1.24 -6.66 9.43
CA TRP A 68 1.92 -5.37 9.32
C TRP A 68 0.99 -4.15 9.42
N ILE A 69 -0.30 -4.29 9.13
CA ILE A 69 -1.29 -3.23 9.35
C ILE A 69 -1.31 -2.80 10.83
N LYS A 70 -1.06 -3.72 11.77
CA LYS A 70 -0.91 -3.39 13.20
C LYS A 70 0.34 -2.56 13.48
N GLU A 71 1.40 -2.70 12.68
CA GLU A 71 2.58 -1.85 12.79
C GLU A 71 2.34 -0.44 12.23
N VAL A 72 1.48 -0.31 11.21
CA VAL A 72 1.04 0.99 10.69
C VAL A 72 0.32 1.80 11.79
N GLU A 73 -0.52 1.13 12.59
CA GLU A 73 -1.24 1.77 13.71
C GLU A 73 -0.32 2.35 14.79
N LYS A 74 0.91 1.83 14.90
CA LYS A 74 1.92 2.28 15.86
C LYS A 74 2.69 3.51 15.39
N LEU A 75 2.51 3.96 14.14
CA LEU A 75 3.20 5.14 13.62
C LEU A 75 2.56 6.41 14.17
N GLU A 76 3.39 7.37 14.58
CA GLU A 76 2.95 8.68 15.04
C GLU A 76 2.70 9.66 13.88
N VAL A 77 1.97 9.19 12.86
CA VAL A 77 1.61 9.97 11.67
C VAL A 77 0.10 10.11 11.61
N LYS A 78 -0.38 11.32 11.25
CA LYS A 78 -1.82 11.60 11.21
C LYS A 78 -2.56 10.77 10.16
N TYR A 79 -1.93 10.61 8.98
CA TYR A 79 -2.45 9.84 7.87
C TYR A 79 -1.39 8.91 7.31
N VAL A 80 -1.73 7.63 7.11
CA VAL A 80 -0.88 6.69 6.37
C VAL A 80 -1.68 6.12 5.21
N ILE A 81 -1.18 6.29 4.00
CA ILE A 81 -1.75 5.70 2.78
C ILE A 81 -0.88 4.52 2.39
N TYR A 82 -1.52 3.38 2.17
CA TYR A 82 -0.87 2.15 1.76
C TYR A 82 -1.82 1.34 0.88
N SER A 83 -1.33 0.29 0.24
CA SER A 83 -2.19 -0.69 -0.40
C SER A 83 -1.97 -2.09 0.16
N ALA A 84 -3.00 -2.91 0.07
CA ALA A 84 -2.98 -4.28 0.54
C ALA A 84 -3.81 -5.17 -0.40
N PRO A 85 -3.44 -6.45 -0.54
CA PRO A 85 -4.25 -7.41 -1.23
C PRO A 85 -5.53 -7.70 -0.44
N GLU A 86 -6.64 -7.91 -1.16
CA GLU A 86 -7.94 -8.23 -0.59
C GLU A 86 -8.57 -9.40 -1.35
N LEU A 87 -9.10 -10.37 -0.61
CA LEU A 87 -9.84 -11.50 -1.16
C LEU A 87 -11.34 -11.31 -0.91
N ALA A 88 -12.12 -11.14 -1.97
CA ALA A 88 -13.57 -11.14 -1.91
C ALA A 88 -14.12 -12.29 -2.77
N GLY A 89 -14.52 -13.38 -2.11
CA GLY A 89 -14.85 -14.63 -2.78
C GLY A 89 -13.64 -15.20 -3.53
N ARG A 90 -13.77 -15.41 -4.84
CA ARG A 90 -12.67 -15.87 -5.72
C ARG A 90 -11.88 -14.73 -6.37
N LYS A 91 -12.16 -13.47 -6.01
CA LYS A 91 -11.54 -12.30 -6.62
C LYS A 91 -10.45 -11.76 -5.71
N PHE A 92 -9.26 -11.55 -6.29
CA PHE A 92 -8.10 -10.98 -5.62
C PHE A 92 -7.88 -9.56 -6.12
N TYR A 93 -7.84 -8.60 -5.20
CA TYR A 93 -7.78 -7.18 -5.50
C TYR A 93 -6.53 -6.56 -4.90
N ASN A 94 -6.03 -5.49 -5.51
CA ASN A 94 -5.13 -4.56 -4.84
C ASN A 94 -5.94 -3.33 -4.42
N THR A 95 -6.12 -3.16 -3.11
CA THR A 95 -6.94 -2.11 -2.53
C THR A 95 -6.05 -1.13 -1.76
N ALA A 96 -6.19 0.16 -2.05
CA ALA A 96 -5.59 1.23 -1.28
C ALA A 96 -6.46 1.60 -0.08
N TYR A 97 -5.79 1.90 1.03
CA TYR A 97 -6.36 2.24 2.32
C TYR A 97 -5.74 3.56 2.82
N ILE A 98 -6.52 4.28 3.63
CA ILE A 98 -6.02 5.34 4.50
C ILE A 98 -6.21 4.92 5.95
N PHE A 99 -5.13 4.93 6.72
CA PHE A 99 -5.20 4.91 8.17
C PHE A 99 -5.25 6.34 8.68
N GLN A 100 -6.25 6.64 9.51
CA GLN A 100 -6.31 7.89 10.27
C GLN A 100 -6.39 7.57 11.76
N LYS A 101 -5.51 8.18 12.56
CA LYS A 101 -5.54 8.04 14.03
C LYS A 101 -6.92 8.45 14.56
N GLY A 102 -7.56 7.56 15.33
CA GLY A 102 -8.91 7.73 15.87
C GLY A 102 -10.06 7.32 14.94
N LYS A 103 -9.81 7.08 13.64
CA LYS A 103 -10.83 6.55 12.69
C LYS A 103 -10.51 5.16 12.14
N GLY A 104 -9.28 4.68 12.33
CA GLY A 104 -8.84 3.38 11.84
C GLY A 104 -8.56 3.38 10.34
N HIS A 105 -8.59 2.18 9.75
CA HIS A 105 -8.30 1.95 8.33
C HIS A 105 -9.58 2.05 7.49
N GLN A 106 -9.53 2.87 6.45
CA GLN A 106 -10.65 3.08 5.53
C GLN A 106 -10.21 2.75 4.11
N ARG A 107 -11.00 1.94 3.41
CA ARG A 107 -10.80 1.65 1.99
C ARG A 107 -11.07 2.90 1.16
N ILE A 108 -10.12 3.29 0.30
CA ILE A 108 -10.24 4.51 -0.52
C ILE A 108 -10.22 4.24 -2.02
N HIS A 109 -9.60 3.17 -2.49
CA HIS A 109 -9.52 2.86 -3.92
C HIS A 109 -9.20 1.38 -4.15
N THR A 110 -9.59 0.82 -5.29
CA THR A 110 -9.12 -0.50 -5.73
C THR A 110 -8.60 -0.38 -7.14
N LYS A 111 -7.40 -0.90 -7.38
CA LYS A 111 -6.68 -0.79 -8.65
C LYS A 111 -7.57 -1.27 -9.80
N ALA A 112 -7.89 -0.35 -10.70
CA ALA A 112 -8.78 -0.59 -11.83
C ALA A 112 -8.04 -0.63 -13.17
N LEU A 113 -6.79 -0.15 -13.21
CA LEU A 113 -5.92 -0.17 -14.37
C LEU A 113 -4.76 -1.11 -14.09
N PHE A 114 -4.58 -2.09 -14.98
CA PHE A 114 -3.44 -2.98 -14.99
C PHE A 114 -2.58 -2.66 -16.21
N PRO A 115 -1.25 -2.78 -16.08
CA PRO A 115 -0.34 -2.63 -17.21
C PRO A 115 -0.74 -3.59 -18.34
N GLU A 116 -0.55 -3.15 -19.59
CA GLU A 116 -0.86 -3.99 -20.76
C GLU A 116 0.29 -4.97 -21.06
N GLU A 117 1.47 -4.69 -20.53
CA GLU A 117 2.70 -5.47 -20.65
C GLU A 117 2.54 -6.85 -19.98
N PRO A 118 2.73 -7.96 -20.73
CA PRO A 118 2.49 -9.31 -20.21
C PRO A 118 3.29 -9.69 -18.96
N HIS A 119 4.49 -9.15 -18.78
CA HIS A 119 5.35 -9.45 -17.63
C HIS A 119 4.99 -8.67 -16.36
N LEU A 120 4.14 -7.65 -16.47
CA LEU A 120 3.60 -6.89 -15.34
C LEU A 120 2.17 -7.29 -14.99
N LYS A 121 1.53 -8.13 -15.82
CA LYS A 121 0.19 -8.66 -15.58
C LYS A 121 0.22 -9.77 -14.56
N ILE A 122 -0.53 -9.59 -13.47
CA ILE A 122 -0.85 -10.67 -12.53
C ILE A 122 -2.23 -11.23 -12.87
N PRO A 123 -2.34 -12.45 -13.44
CA PRO A 123 -3.62 -12.97 -13.94
C PRO A 123 -4.70 -13.15 -12.87
N SER A 124 -4.32 -13.25 -11.59
CA SER A 124 -5.27 -13.38 -10.47
C SER A 124 -5.83 -12.04 -9.99
N LEU A 125 -5.12 -10.93 -10.20
CA LEU A 125 -5.61 -9.61 -9.79
C LEU A 125 -6.83 -9.23 -10.65
N ARG A 126 -7.81 -8.59 -10.02
CA ARG A 126 -9.05 -8.15 -10.64
C ARG A 126 -9.14 -6.64 -10.59
N LYS A 127 -9.71 -6.05 -11.64
CA LYS A 127 -10.03 -4.63 -11.69
C LYS A 127 -11.12 -4.36 -10.66
N GLY A 128 -10.87 -3.41 -9.77
CA GLY A 128 -11.93 -2.82 -8.96
C GLY A 128 -12.83 -1.92 -9.82
N GLU A 129 -14.04 -1.65 -9.33
CA GLU A 129 -14.81 -0.50 -9.84
C GLU A 129 -14.10 0.79 -9.41
N CYS A 130 -13.67 1.57 -10.40
CA CYS A 130 -12.97 2.81 -10.17
C CYS A 130 -13.99 3.90 -9.80
N ARG A 131 -14.15 4.20 -8.51
CA ARG A 131 -14.66 5.51 -8.07
C ARG A 131 -13.44 6.35 -7.71
N TYR A 132 -13.11 7.34 -8.55
CA TYR A 132 -12.09 8.32 -8.20
C TYR A 132 -12.57 9.09 -6.97
N ILE A 133 -12.04 8.80 -5.78
CA ILE A 133 -12.21 9.68 -4.63
C ILE A 133 -11.25 10.85 -4.83
N ILE A 134 -11.73 11.90 -5.53
CA ILE A 134 -11.00 13.15 -5.71
C ILE A 134 -11.05 13.89 -4.37
N MET A 135 -10.00 13.76 -3.55
CA MET A 135 -9.73 14.71 -2.48
C MET A 135 -9.39 16.08 -3.06
N PRO A 136 -9.70 17.20 -2.38
CA PRO A 136 -9.89 18.52 -2.97
C PRO A 136 -8.75 19.00 -3.88
N LYS A 137 -9.14 19.69 -4.96
CA LYS A 137 -8.39 20.07 -6.17
C LYS A 137 -7.08 20.87 -6.01
N SER A 138 -6.51 21.04 -4.82
CA SER A 138 -5.48 22.06 -4.60
C SER A 138 -4.02 21.67 -4.86
N TYR A 139 -3.70 20.44 -5.27
CA TYR A 139 -2.29 20.07 -5.55
C TYR A 139 -2.15 19.13 -6.76
N ARG A 140 -1.98 19.71 -7.95
CA ARG A 140 -1.41 19.04 -9.14
C ARG A 140 -0.02 19.60 -9.40
N LYS A 141 1.01 18.75 -9.28
CA LYS A 141 2.24 18.76 -10.10
C LYS A 141 2.88 17.38 -9.94
N VAL A 142 2.61 16.48 -10.89
CA VAL A 142 3.49 16.06 -12.00
C VAL A 142 4.77 15.39 -11.47
N ILE A 143 4.79 14.06 -11.61
CA ILE A 143 5.98 13.21 -11.50
C ILE A 143 6.49 13.04 -12.94
N TYR A 144 7.79 13.30 -13.15
CA TYR A 144 8.52 12.96 -14.37
C TYR A 144 8.84 11.47 -14.39
#